data_AF-A0A1D3RPJ1-F1
#
_entry.id   AF-A0A1D3RPJ1-F1
#
_cell.length_a   1.000
_cell.length_b   1.000
_cell.length_c   1.000
_cell.angle_alpha   90.00
_cell.angle_beta   90.00
_cell.angle_gamma   90.00
#
_symmetry.space_group_name_H-M   'P 1'
#
loop_
_entity.id
_entity.type
_entity.pdbx_description
1 polymer ?
#
loop_
_entity_poly.entity_id
_entity_poly.type
_entity_poly.pdbx_seq_one_letter_code
_entity_poly.pdbx_strand_id
1 'polypeptide(L)'
;MNTPEHHDAKNLQLNEIGLCTVSVNAPVVFDAYHRSKGTGSFIIIDRLTNVTVGAGMITGSSSELELSHVSSEERAARFAQKATSIALTGKNKDSVAYQLERKLFDNGHATIVLTSHLEEAITVVKQAGLICICTADSGCDLSFDTDTLSADDIHLALKDKNIIH
;
A
#
# COMPACT_ATOMS: atom_id res chain seq x y z
N MET A 1 -14.80 -23.69 39.12
CA MET A 1 -15.31 -23.39 37.77
C MET A 1 -14.41 -22.32 37.21
N ASN A 2 -13.42 -22.69 36.38
CA ASN A 2 -12.53 -21.72 35.74
C ASN A 2 -13.12 -21.39 34.38
N THR A 3 -13.57 -20.16 34.20
CA THR A 3 -13.99 -19.66 32.89
C THR A 3 -12.74 -19.50 32.03
N PRO A 4 -12.71 -19.95 30.76
CA PRO A 4 -11.61 -19.64 29.87
C PRO A 4 -11.66 -18.14 29.55
N GLU A 5 -10.80 -17.37 30.21
CA GLU A 5 -10.61 -15.95 29.90
C GLU A 5 -9.91 -15.83 28.55
N HIS A 6 -10.48 -15.00 27.67
CA HIS A 6 -9.86 -14.67 26.39
C HIS A 6 -8.93 -13.48 26.61
N HIS A 7 -7.72 -13.57 26.12
CA HIS A 7 -6.71 -12.51 26.20
C HIS A 7 -6.07 -12.32 24.83
N ASP A 8 -5.82 -11.07 24.46
CA ASP A 8 -5.13 -10.76 23.21
C ASP A 8 -3.70 -11.29 23.25
N ALA A 9 -3.32 -12.07 22.24
CA ALA A 9 -2.01 -12.66 22.11
C ALA A 9 -1.41 -12.38 20.74
N LYS A 10 -0.11 -12.06 20.70
CA LYS A 10 0.64 -11.87 19.45
C LYS A 10 1.21 -13.16 18.90
N ASN A 11 1.38 -14.17 19.75
CA ASN A 11 1.99 -15.45 19.41
C ASN A 11 1.23 -16.57 20.12
N LEU A 12 1.16 -17.75 19.49
CA LEU A 12 0.69 -18.98 20.12
C LEU A 12 1.87 -19.90 20.42
N GLN A 13 2.00 -20.33 21.66
CA GLN A 13 2.97 -21.33 22.11
C GLN A 13 2.46 -22.76 21.86
N LEU A 14 3.33 -23.74 22.09
CA LEU A 14 2.99 -25.15 21.96
C LEU A 14 1.81 -25.51 22.87
N ASN A 15 0.80 -26.17 22.29
CA ASN A 15 -0.46 -26.57 22.95
C ASN A 15 -1.41 -25.42 23.32
N GLU A 16 -1.18 -24.19 22.85
CA GLU A 16 -2.15 -23.11 22.97
C GLU A 16 -3.22 -23.18 21.87
N ILE A 17 -4.40 -22.64 22.19
CA ILE A 17 -5.52 -22.54 21.27
C ILE A 17 -5.88 -21.06 21.17
N GLY A 18 -5.98 -20.55 19.94
CA GLY A 18 -6.35 -19.16 19.68
C GLY A 18 -7.34 -19.05 18.53
N LEU A 19 -8.12 -17.97 18.54
CA LEU A 19 -8.89 -17.53 17.37
C LEU A 19 -7.97 -16.67 16.50
N CYS A 20 -7.84 -17.02 15.22
CA CYS A 20 -6.94 -16.32 14.30
C CYS A 20 -7.61 -16.12 12.92
N THR A 21 -7.20 -15.05 12.23
CA THR A 21 -7.51 -14.85 10.82
C THR A 21 -6.38 -15.45 9.98
N VAL A 22 -6.74 -16.24 8.97
CA VAL A 22 -5.78 -16.91 8.07
C VAL A 22 -5.95 -16.37 6.67
N SER A 23 -4.86 -15.89 6.08
CA SER A 23 -4.81 -15.45 4.68
C SER A 23 -4.23 -16.53 3.78
N VAL A 24 -4.82 -16.71 2.61
CA VAL A 24 -4.40 -17.69 1.59
C VAL A 24 -3.95 -16.96 0.32
N ASN A 25 -3.02 -17.56 -0.43
CA ASN A 25 -2.45 -16.98 -1.64
C ASN A 25 -3.27 -17.25 -2.92
N ALA A 26 -4.28 -18.11 -2.83
CA ALA A 26 -5.19 -18.44 -3.91
C ALA A 26 -6.60 -18.63 -3.35
N PRO A 27 -7.67 -18.44 -4.15
CA PRO A 27 -9.03 -18.70 -3.70
C PRO A 27 -9.22 -20.15 -3.22
N VAL A 28 -9.86 -20.33 -2.06
CA VAL A 28 -10.16 -21.63 -1.46
C VAL A 28 -11.65 -21.71 -1.16
N VAL A 29 -12.27 -22.84 -1.50
CA VAL A 29 -13.64 -23.16 -1.08
C VAL A 29 -13.59 -23.78 0.31
N PHE A 30 -14.38 -23.26 1.23
CA PHE A 30 -14.44 -23.76 2.60
C PHE A 30 -15.87 -23.72 3.16
N ASP A 31 -16.07 -24.49 4.23
CA ASP A 31 -17.26 -24.42 5.07
C ASP A 31 -16.86 -24.11 6.51
N ALA A 32 -17.78 -23.61 7.33
CA ALA A 32 -17.58 -23.63 8.77
C ALA A 32 -17.49 -25.09 9.26
N TYR A 33 -16.54 -25.39 10.15
CA TYR A 33 -16.29 -26.73 10.69
C TYR A 33 -17.55 -27.39 11.26
N HIS A 34 -18.41 -26.61 11.92
CA HIS A 34 -19.67 -27.11 12.47
C HIS A 34 -20.65 -27.61 11.38
N ARG A 35 -20.53 -27.09 10.15
CA ARG A 35 -21.36 -27.45 9.00
C ARG A 35 -20.79 -28.63 8.23
N SER A 36 -19.47 -28.62 8.00
CA SER A 36 -18.76 -29.71 7.34
C SER A 36 -17.35 -29.84 7.92
N LYS A 37 -17.08 -30.98 8.56
CA LYS A 37 -15.75 -31.26 9.13
C LYS A 37 -14.66 -31.40 8.06
N GLY A 38 -15.01 -31.90 6.88
CA GLY A 38 -14.03 -32.16 5.80
C GLY A 38 -13.49 -30.88 5.18
N THR A 39 -14.38 -29.95 4.82
CA THR A 39 -14.05 -28.66 4.18
C THR A 39 -13.86 -27.51 5.19
N GLY A 40 -14.12 -27.78 6.47
CA GLY A 40 -13.94 -26.82 7.56
C GLY A 40 -12.76 -27.10 8.48
N SER A 41 -11.90 -28.08 8.16
CA SER A 41 -10.66 -28.33 8.90
C SER A 41 -9.44 -28.24 8.01
N PHE A 42 -8.32 -27.82 8.58
CA PHE A 42 -7.04 -27.74 7.89
C PHE A 42 -5.87 -28.03 8.84
N ILE A 43 -4.72 -28.31 8.27
CA ILE A 43 -3.44 -28.40 8.99
C ILE A 43 -2.47 -27.34 8.47
N ILE A 44 -1.58 -26.87 9.34
CA ILE A 44 -0.49 -25.95 8.97
C ILE A 44 0.78 -26.77 8.86
N ILE A 45 1.40 -26.75 7.69
CA ILE A 45 2.66 -27.45 7.41
C ILE A 45 3.76 -26.40 7.31
N ASP A 46 4.83 -26.57 8.09
CA ASP A 46 6.02 -25.74 7.98
C ASP A 46 6.75 -26.04 6.67
N ARG A 47 7.02 -25.01 5.87
CA ARG A 47 7.56 -25.16 4.50
C ARG A 47 9.03 -25.56 4.45
N LEU A 48 9.79 -25.44 5.54
CA LEU A 48 11.21 -25.78 5.59
C LEU A 48 11.41 -27.21 6.09
N THR A 49 10.66 -27.60 7.12
CA THR A 49 10.79 -28.89 7.80
C THR A 49 9.78 -29.93 7.32
N ASN A 50 8.72 -29.52 6.62
CA ASN A 50 7.57 -30.35 6.23
C ASN A 50 6.82 -30.99 7.40
N VAL A 51 7.03 -30.50 8.62
CA VAL A 51 6.33 -30.98 9.81
C VAL A 51 4.99 -30.25 9.95
N THR A 52 3.97 -30.97 10.45
CA THR A 52 2.71 -30.34 10.85
C THR A 52 2.91 -29.57 12.16
N VAL A 53 2.73 -28.25 12.10
CA VAL A 53 2.94 -27.36 13.25
C VAL A 53 1.64 -26.92 13.93
N GLY A 54 0.49 -27.22 13.31
CA GLY A 54 -0.81 -26.91 13.88
C GLY A 54 -1.97 -27.49 13.10
N ALA A 55 -3.15 -27.43 13.70
CA ALA A 55 -4.43 -27.78 13.09
C ALA A 55 -5.45 -26.68 13.37
N GLY A 56 -6.36 -26.46 12.44
CA GLY A 56 -7.35 -25.40 12.51
C GLY A 56 -8.75 -25.87 12.16
N MET A 57 -9.72 -25.21 12.77
CA MET A 57 -11.15 -25.36 12.49
C MET A 57 -11.68 -24.02 12.02
N ILE A 58 -12.29 -23.98 10.84
CA ILE A 58 -12.81 -22.75 10.25
C ILE A 58 -14.13 -22.40 10.94
N THR A 59 -14.22 -21.22 11.53
CA THR A 59 -15.45 -20.73 12.17
C THR A 59 -16.34 -19.96 11.20
N GLY A 60 -15.77 -19.39 10.13
CA GLY A 60 -16.47 -18.69 9.06
C GLY A 60 -15.51 -17.90 8.18
N SER A 61 -16.04 -17.16 7.22
CA SER A 61 -15.27 -16.12 6.52
C SER A 61 -14.94 -15.00 7.50
N SER A 62 -13.70 -14.54 7.53
CA SER A 62 -13.43 -13.23 8.11
C SER A 62 -14.09 -12.19 7.20
N SER A 63 -15.20 -11.60 7.64
CA SER A 63 -15.96 -10.58 6.90
C SER A 63 -15.23 -9.22 6.86
N GLU A 64 -13.99 -9.16 7.33
CA GLU A 64 -13.26 -7.90 7.50
C GLU A 64 -12.60 -7.40 6.20
N LEU A 65 -12.64 -8.21 5.13
CA LEU A 65 -12.11 -7.83 3.80
C LEU A 65 -13.12 -7.13 2.89
N GLU A 66 -14.41 -7.02 3.25
CA GLU A 66 -15.38 -6.30 2.40
C GLU A 66 -15.60 -4.81 2.79
N LEU A 67 -14.89 -4.32 3.81
CA LEU A 67 -14.95 -2.91 4.24
C LEU A 67 -13.56 -2.31 4.53
N SER A 68 -12.47 -2.95 4.13
CA SER A 68 -11.14 -2.36 4.29
C SER A 68 -11.02 -1.10 3.42
N HIS A 69 -10.78 0.05 4.05
CA HIS A 69 -10.51 1.29 3.33
C HIS A 69 -9.35 1.07 2.35
N VAL A 70 -9.54 1.49 1.09
CA VAL A 70 -8.48 1.43 0.07
C VAL A 70 -7.28 2.22 0.56
N SER A 71 -6.15 1.54 0.73
CA SER A 71 -4.91 2.13 1.22
C SER A 71 -4.30 3.09 0.19
N SER A 72 -3.43 3.99 0.62
CA SER A 72 -2.67 4.87 -0.29
C SER A 72 -1.84 4.09 -1.30
N GLU A 73 -1.28 2.96 -0.87
CA GLU A 73 -0.44 2.09 -1.68
C GLU A 73 -1.28 1.37 -2.75
N GLU A 74 -2.47 0.88 -2.38
CA GLU A 74 -3.41 0.29 -3.34
C GLU A 74 -3.87 1.30 -4.39
N ARG A 75 -4.13 2.55 -3.99
CA ARG A 75 -4.47 3.64 -4.93
C ARG A 75 -3.30 3.95 -5.88
N ALA A 76 -2.09 4.08 -5.36
CA ALA A 76 -0.90 4.38 -6.17
C ALA A 76 -0.55 3.24 -7.13
N ALA A 77 -0.71 1.99 -6.70
CA ALA A 77 -0.45 0.81 -7.52
C ALA A 77 -1.32 0.77 -8.79
N ARG A 78 -2.53 1.35 -8.78
CA ARG A 78 -3.40 1.44 -9.98
C ARG A 78 -2.77 2.23 -11.12
N PHE A 79 -1.84 3.13 -10.81
CA PHE A 79 -1.15 3.99 -11.78
C PHE A 79 0.32 3.61 -11.94
N ALA A 80 0.71 2.41 -11.50
CA ALA A 80 2.08 1.90 -11.53
C ALA A 80 3.09 2.91 -10.94
N GLN A 81 2.71 3.56 -9.84
CA GLN A 81 3.50 4.62 -9.22
C GLN A 81 3.54 4.50 -7.69
N LYS A 82 4.40 5.29 -7.06
CA LYS A 82 4.38 5.57 -5.62
C LYS A 82 3.87 6.99 -5.40
N ALA A 83 3.01 7.15 -4.40
CA ALA A 83 2.59 8.46 -3.94
C ALA A 83 3.80 9.24 -3.41
N THR A 84 4.14 10.36 -4.04
CA THR A 84 5.37 11.12 -3.73
C THR A 84 5.14 12.60 -3.99
N SER A 85 5.66 13.45 -3.12
CA SER A 85 5.69 14.89 -3.33
C SER A 85 7.05 15.37 -3.84
N ILE A 86 7.02 16.22 -4.85
CA ILE A 86 8.18 16.72 -5.58
C ILE A 86 8.16 18.24 -5.53
N ALA A 87 9.16 18.87 -4.92
CA ALA A 87 9.38 20.30 -5.00
C ALA A 87 10.20 20.64 -6.25
N LEU A 88 9.72 21.60 -7.03
CA LEU A 88 10.45 22.21 -8.13
C LEU A 88 10.91 23.61 -7.73
N THR A 89 12.23 23.79 -7.69
CA THR A 89 12.88 25.06 -7.38
C THR A 89 13.48 25.68 -8.65
N GLY A 90 13.90 26.94 -8.58
CA GLY A 90 14.45 27.66 -9.74
C GLY A 90 13.45 28.58 -10.43
N LYS A 91 13.91 29.29 -11.47
CA LYS A 91 13.13 30.35 -12.14
C LYS A 91 12.05 29.80 -13.05
N ASN A 92 12.27 28.61 -13.60
CA ASN A 92 11.38 27.97 -14.58
C ASN A 92 10.42 26.94 -13.97
N LYS A 93 10.31 26.90 -12.63
CA LYS A 93 9.57 25.88 -11.89
C LYS A 93 8.14 25.67 -12.39
N ASP A 94 7.42 26.74 -12.70
CA ASP A 94 6.01 26.64 -13.15
C ASP A 94 5.91 26.04 -14.56
N SER A 95 6.77 26.46 -15.49
CA SER A 95 6.78 25.88 -16.84
C SER A 95 7.20 24.41 -16.84
N VAL A 96 8.22 24.06 -16.04
CA VAL A 96 8.71 22.69 -15.93
C VAL A 96 7.71 21.80 -15.20
N ALA A 97 6.96 22.33 -14.21
CA ALA A 97 5.89 21.60 -13.53
C ALA A 97 4.83 21.10 -14.51
N TYR A 98 4.29 21.97 -15.37
CA TYR A 98 3.27 21.58 -16.35
C TYR A 98 3.81 20.64 -17.42
N GLN A 99 5.08 20.80 -17.83
CA GLN A 99 5.71 19.87 -18.77
C GLN A 99 5.89 18.48 -18.16
N LEU A 100 6.34 18.41 -16.91
CA LEU A 100 6.49 17.16 -16.17
C LEU A 100 5.14 16.49 -15.92
N GLU A 101 4.12 17.26 -15.52
CA GLU A 101 2.75 16.78 -15.35
C GLU A 101 2.22 16.17 -16.65
N ARG A 102 2.34 16.90 -17.77
CA ARG A 102 1.90 16.41 -19.08
C ARG A 102 2.60 15.11 -19.46
N LYS A 103 3.91 15.03 -19.24
CA LYS A 103 4.71 13.85 -19.55
C LYS A 103 4.31 12.64 -18.70
N LEU A 104 4.13 12.83 -17.39
CA LEU A 104 3.71 11.76 -16.48
C LEU A 104 2.29 11.28 -16.83
N PHE A 105 1.39 12.20 -17.14
CA PHE A 105 0.03 11.89 -17.59
C PHE A 105 0.02 11.07 -18.90
N ASP A 106 0.81 11.48 -19.90
CA ASP A 106 0.91 10.78 -21.18
C ASP A 106 1.49 9.35 -21.02
N ASN A 107 2.26 9.10 -19.94
CA ASN A 107 2.78 7.79 -19.57
C ASN A 107 1.84 6.98 -18.64
N GLY A 108 0.64 7.48 -18.34
CA GLY A 108 -0.39 6.78 -17.57
C GLY A 108 -0.30 6.96 -16.04
N HIS A 109 0.54 7.89 -15.57
CA HIS A 109 0.67 8.21 -14.16
C HIS A 109 -0.34 9.29 -13.74
N ALA A 110 -0.78 9.22 -12.49
CA ALA A 110 -1.77 10.15 -11.94
C ALA A 110 -1.06 11.20 -11.08
N THR A 111 -1.09 12.44 -11.56
CA THR A 111 -0.29 13.53 -11.01
C THR A 111 -1.11 14.81 -10.86
N ILE A 112 -0.64 15.73 -10.01
CA ILE A 112 -1.23 17.06 -9.86
C ILE A 112 -0.15 18.11 -9.58
N VAL A 113 -0.28 19.28 -10.20
CA VAL A 113 0.53 20.45 -9.88
C VAL A 113 -0.13 21.30 -8.80
N LEU A 114 0.58 21.55 -7.70
CA LEU A 114 0.22 22.50 -6.64
C LEU A 114 1.08 23.76 -6.75
N THR A 115 0.45 24.87 -7.11
CA THR A 115 1.09 26.20 -7.17
C THR A 115 0.92 27.01 -5.88
N SER A 116 -0.08 26.67 -5.07
CA SER A 116 -0.40 27.32 -3.80
C SER A 116 0.33 26.67 -2.62
N HIS A 117 0.67 27.45 -1.59
CA HIS A 117 1.33 26.96 -0.37
C HIS A 117 0.32 26.30 0.58
N LEU A 118 -0.19 25.11 0.22
CA LEU A 118 -1.05 24.30 1.09
C LEU A 118 -0.35 22.97 1.43
N GLU A 119 0.36 22.93 2.54
CA GLU A 119 1.05 21.72 3.02
C GLU A 119 0.07 20.57 3.31
N GLU A 120 -1.12 20.89 3.81
CA GLU A 120 -2.18 19.91 4.07
C GLU A 120 -2.62 19.19 2.79
N ALA A 121 -2.62 19.89 1.65
CA ALA A 121 -3.00 19.31 0.36
C ALA A 121 -2.01 18.22 -0.08
N ILE A 122 -0.72 18.37 0.20
CA ILE A 122 0.31 17.37 -0.12
C ILE A 122 -0.02 16.02 0.54
N THR A 123 -0.44 16.06 1.80
CA THR A 123 -0.80 14.86 2.56
C THR A 123 -2.02 14.17 1.95
N VAL A 124 -3.06 14.94 1.60
CA VAL A 124 -4.28 14.41 0.97
C VAL A 124 -3.98 13.79 -0.40
N VAL A 125 -3.16 14.46 -1.22
CA VAL A 125 -2.77 13.97 -2.55
C VAL A 125 -1.98 12.66 -2.43
N LYS A 126 -1.06 12.56 -1.46
CA LYS A 126 -0.34 11.31 -1.19
C LYS A 126 -1.26 10.19 -0.71
N GLN A 127 -2.23 10.50 0.16
CA GLN A 127 -3.27 9.55 0.58
C GLN A 127 -4.18 9.11 -0.58
N ALA A 128 -4.32 9.93 -1.62
CA ALA A 128 -5.02 9.59 -2.85
C ALA A 128 -4.19 8.70 -3.79
N GLY A 129 -2.93 8.40 -3.47
CA GLY A 129 -2.04 7.58 -4.30
C GLY A 129 -1.35 8.34 -5.43
N LEU A 130 -1.42 9.67 -5.43
CA LEU A 130 -0.99 10.53 -6.55
C LEU A 130 0.44 11.05 -6.37
N ILE A 131 1.07 11.44 -7.48
CA ILE A 131 2.32 12.21 -7.46
C ILE A 131 1.97 13.69 -7.41
N CYS A 132 2.52 14.40 -6.43
CA CYS A 132 2.30 15.81 -6.21
C CYS A 132 3.51 16.61 -6.70
N ILE A 133 3.32 17.55 -7.62
CA ILE A 133 4.36 18.45 -8.11
C ILE A 133 4.11 19.83 -7.49
N CYS A 134 4.97 20.26 -6.58
CA CYS A 134 4.85 21.52 -5.87
C CYS A 134 5.81 22.54 -6.47
N THR A 135 5.33 23.73 -6.82
CA THR A 135 6.19 24.88 -7.17
C THR A 135 6.41 25.83 -5.99
N ALA A 136 5.90 25.45 -4.81
CA ALA A 136 6.02 26.14 -3.55
C ALA A 136 7.03 25.43 -2.62
N ASP A 137 7.83 26.21 -1.89
CA ASP A 137 8.87 25.71 -1.00
C ASP A 137 8.28 25.26 0.35
N SER A 138 7.73 24.03 0.44
CA SER A 138 7.71 23.31 1.72
C SER A 138 7.35 21.81 1.62
N GLY A 139 7.95 21.02 2.53
CA GLY A 139 7.47 19.71 2.96
C GLY A 139 7.51 18.53 1.96
N CYS A 140 8.21 18.65 0.83
CA CYS A 140 8.22 17.61 -0.21
C CYS A 140 9.24 16.49 0.05
N ASP A 141 8.93 15.28 -0.41
CA ASP A 141 9.80 14.11 -0.29
C ASP A 141 11.06 14.24 -1.16
N LEU A 142 10.91 14.85 -2.34
CA LEU A 142 11.97 15.11 -3.30
C LEU A 142 12.02 16.60 -3.65
N SER A 143 13.21 17.05 -4.06
CA SER A 143 13.42 18.39 -4.60
C SER A 143 14.31 18.32 -5.83
N PHE A 144 13.95 19.09 -6.87
CA PHE A 144 14.71 19.23 -8.10
C PHE A 144 14.83 20.70 -8.50
N ASP A 145 16.03 21.09 -8.92
CA ASP A 145 16.33 22.44 -9.40
C ASP A 145 16.13 22.52 -10.92
N THR A 146 15.11 23.29 -11.32
CA THR A 146 14.71 23.47 -12.72
C THR A 146 15.62 24.42 -13.51
N ASP A 147 16.56 25.10 -12.85
CA ASP A 147 17.61 25.85 -13.54
C ASP A 147 18.71 24.90 -14.07
N THR A 148 18.78 23.67 -13.54
CA THR A 148 19.80 22.67 -13.91
C THR A 148 19.23 21.43 -14.60
N LEU A 149 17.98 21.05 -14.28
CA LEU A 149 17.34 19.84 -14.77
C LEU A 149 16.10 20.17 -15.60
N SER A 150 15.96 19.48 -16.74
CA SER A 150 14.75 19.55 -17.56
C SER A 150 13.65 18.61 -17.02
N ALA A 151 12.43 18.77 -17.53
CA ALA A 151 11.33 17.83 -17.24
C ALA A 151 11.68 16.38 -17.63
N ASP A 152 12.51 16.20 -18.66
CA ASP A 152 12.96 14.87 -19.10
C ASP A 152 13.92 14.24 -18.11
N ASP A 153 14.87 15.02 -17.58
CA ASP A 153 15.85 14.57 -16.58
C ASP A 153 15.16 14.21 -15.26
N ILE A 154 14.19 15.03 -14.85
CA ILE A 154 13.40 14.77 -13.64
C ILE A 154 12.58 13.49 -13.81
N HIS A 155 11.92 13.32 -14.96
CA HIS A 155 11.19 12.08 -15.27
C HIS A 155 12.10 10.84 -15.21
N LEU A 156 13.33 10.93 -15.74
CA LEU A 156 14.30 9.83 -15.66
C LEU A 156 14.71 9.56 -14.21
N ALA A 157 14.96 10.60 -13.42
CA ALA A 157 15.29 10.47 -12.00
C ALA A 157 14.15 9.82 -11.19
N LEU A 158 12.88 10.06 -11.54
CA LEU A 158 11.73 9.39 -10.91
C LEU A 158 11.72 7.88 -11.23
N LYS A 159 12.09 7.50 -12.45
CA LYS A 159 12.20 6.10 -12.86
C LYS A 159 13.34 5.39 -12.12
N ASP A 160 14.52 6.00 -12.06
CA ASP A 160 15.67 5.44 -11.34
C ASP A 160 15.40 5.27 -9.84
N LYS A 161 14.60 6.16 -9.26
CA LYS A 161 14.16 6.07 -7.85
C LYS A 161 12.99 5.10 -7.63
N ASN A 162 12.52 4.39 -8.66
CA ASN A 162 11.38 3.48 -8.61
C ASN A 162 10.11 4.16 -8.05
N ILE A 163 9.86 5.41 -8.45
CA ILE A 163 8.63 6.15 -8.13
C ILE A 163 7.59 5.92 -9.21
N ILE A 164 8.04 5.78 -10.45
CA ILE A 164 7.24 5.42 -11.61
C ILE A 164 7.84 4.17 -12.27
N HIS A 165 6.99 3.29 -12.79
CA HIS A 165 7.38 2.01 -13.39
C HIS A 165 7.11 1.97 -14.89
#